data_AF-A0A4Q3N7U2-F1
#
_entry.id   AF-A0A4Q3N7U2-F1
#
_cell.length_a   1.000
_cell.length_b   1.000
_cell.length_c   1.000
_cell.angle_alpha   90.00
_cell.angle_beta   90.00
_cell.angle_gamma   90.00
#
_symmetry.space_group_name_H-M   'P 1'
#
loop_
_entity.id
_entity.type
_entity.pdbx_description
1 polymer ?
#
loop_
_entity_poly.entity_id
_entity_poly.type
_entity_poly.pdbx_seq_one_letter_code
_entity_poly.pdbx_strand_id
1 'polypeptide(L)'
;AERYQMPGIEQLDPAFFPGHPPMLEVAKAEGLLSAAQMNVIEFHTWNGVKSALTKPDRMTFDLDPGEGIGWQQVQEGTQLVRSFLTELGLPAFLKTSGGKGLHVVVPLKKQYDWDTVKDFSKAIVEHLARTIPQRFVAKSGPKNRVGKIFIDYLRNGYGATTAAAWSARARPGLGISVPVRWEELPGLSGGAHWTVGSIHTRLDEGNAPWDDYAQSATPLAAAMQALGFERN
;
A
#
# COMPACT_ATOMS: atom_id res chain seq x y z
N ALA A 1 27.91 22.98 -14.61
CA ALA A 1 27.51 21.67 -14.08
C ALA A 1 26.42 21.12 -14.98
N GLU A 2 26.73 20.12 -15.81
CA GLU A 2 25.70 19.43 -16.58
C GLU A 2 24.73 18.77 -15.60
N ARG A 3 23.50 19.30 -15.51
CA ARG A 3 22.40 18.56 -14.90
C ARG A 3 22.22 17.33 -15.77
N TYR A 4 22.62 16.16 -15.28
CA TYR A 4 22.14 14.91 -15.83
C TYR A 4 20.62 14.98 -15.84
N GLN A 5 20.05 15.23 -17.02
CA GLN A 5 18.62 15.11 -17.21
C GLN A 5 18.33 13.61 -17.18
N MET A 6 17.45 13.17 -16.30
CA MET A 6 16.93 11.81 -16.28
C MET A 6 15.68 11.81 -17.17
N PRO A 7 15.74 11.34 -18.44
CA PRO A 7 14.59 11.38 -19.33
C PRO A 7 13.38 10.69 -18.70
N GLY A 8 12.21 11.32 -18.78
CA GLY A 8 10.96 10.79 -18.22
C GLY A 8 10.79 10.97 -16.71
N ILE A 9 11.75 11.62 -16.02
CA ILE A 9 11.59 12.07 -14.63
C ILE A 9 11.35 13.59 -14.61
N GLU A 10 10.31 14.01 -13.90
CA GLU A 10 9.94 15.42 -13.73
C GLU A 10 10.06 15.84 -12.26
N GLN A 11 10.36 17.12 -12.03
CA GLN A 11 10.27 17.73 -10.71
C GLN A 11 8.86 18.25 -10.50
N LEU A 12 8.27 17.89 -9.36
CA LEU A 12 6.96 18.39 -8.94
C LEU A 12 7.08 19.82 -8.37
N ASP A 13 5.93 20.48 -8.21
CA ASP A 13 5.85 21.80 -7.58
C ASP A 13 6.49 21.75 -6.17
N PRO A 14 7.49 22.59 -5.85
CA PRO A 14 8.08 22.65 -4.51
C PRO A 14 7.06 22.89 -3.38
N ALA A 15 5.93 23.54 -3.69
CA ALA A 15 4.84 23.77 -2.73
C ALA A 15 4.18 22.47 -2.27
N PHE A 16 4.36 21.35 -2.99
CA PHE A 16 3.89 20.04 -2.58
C PHE A 16 4.68 19.44 -1.42
N PHE A 17 5.89 19.93 -1.13
CA PHE A 17 6.60 19.52 0.08
C PHE A 17 7.45 20.67 0.62
N PRO A 18 6.81 21.67 1.27
CA PRO A 18 7.48 22.88 1.71
C PRO A 18 8.66 22.59 2.63
N GLY A 19 9.76 23.31 2.44
CA GLY A 19 11.00 23.12 3.22
C GLY A 19 11.94 22.03 2.69
N HIS A 20 11.60 21.39 1.57
CA HIS A 20 12.42 20.35 0.94
C HIS A 20 12.70 20.66 -0.54
N PRO A 21 13.74 20.04 -1.14
CA PRO A 21 13.88 20.01 -2.59
C PRO A 21 12.64 19.42 -3.27
N PRO A 22 12.40 19.79 -4.55
CA PRO A 22 11.26 19.28 -5.30
C PRO A 22 11.18 17.75 -5.30
N MET A 23 9.99 17.21 -5.07
CA MET A 23 9.74 15.78 -5.26
C MET A 23 9.87 15.39 -6.74
N LEU A 24 10.05 14.09 -6.99
CA LEU A 24 10.18 13.55 -8.33
C LEU A 24 8.93 12.76 -8.72
N GLU A 25 8.57 12.85 -10.00
CA GLU A 25 7.56 12.02 -10.64
C GLU A 25 8.20 11.24 -11.78
N VAL A 26 7.91 9.94 -11.86
CA VAL A 26 8.16 9.15 -13.07
C VAL A 26 7.02 9.43 -14.04
N ALA A 27 7.17 10.49 -14.84
CA ALA A 27 6.11 11.00 -15.71
C ALA A 27 5.93 10.19 -16.99
N LYS A 28 6.97 9.45 -17.42
CA LYS A 28 6.97 8.62 -18.62
C LYS A 28 7.67 7.29 -18.39
N ALA A 29 7.40 6.31 -19.27
CA ALA A 29 7.97 4.97 -19.18
C ALA A 29 9.51 4.98 -19.17
N GLU A 30 10.15 5.87 -19.95
CA GLU A 30 11.61 6.00 -19.98
C GLU A 30 12.19 6.44 -18.62
N GLY A 31 11.38 7.09 -17.79
CA GLY A 31 11.77 7.47 -16.42
C GLY A 31 12.06 6.26 -15.53
N LEU A 32 11.39 5.12 -15.75
CA LEU A 32 11.71 3.88 -15.03
C LEU A 32 13.13 3.39 -15.36
N LEU A 33 13.51 3.44 -16.64
CA LEU A 33 14.86 3.05 -17.09
C LEU A 33 15.92 4.05 -16.61
N SER A 34 15.61 5.35 -16.66
CA SER A 34 16.49 6.40 -16.14
C SER A 34 16.74 6.25 -14.64
N ALA A 35 15.70 5.92 -13.87
CA ALA A 35 15.83 5.65 -12.45
C ALA A 35 16.66 4.38 -12.19
N ALA A 36 16.43 3.30 -12.93
CA ALA A 36 17.20 2.07 -12.82
C ALA A 36 18.69 2.29 -13.14
N GLN A 37 19.01 3.08 -14.18
CA GLN A 37 20.38 3.51 -14.51
C GLN A 37 21.06 4.24 -13.34
N MET A 38 20.28 4.93 -12.52
CA MET A 38 20.74 5.62 -11.30
C MET A 38 20.68 4.71 -10.05
N ASN A 39 20.67 3.38 -10.25
CA ASN A 39 20.62 2.35 -9.21
C ASN A 39 19.33 2.31 -8.37
N VAL A 40 18.22 2.85 -8.87
CA VAL A 40 16.92 2.71 -8.19
C VAL A 40 16.42 1.27 -8.30
N ILE A 41 16.20 0.63 -7.16
CA ILE A 41 15.63 -0.73 -7.06
C ILE A 41 14.16 -0.68 -6.64
N GLU A 42 13.81 0.19 -5.69
CA GLU A 42 12.45 0.31 -5.17
C GLU A 42 11.81 1.64 -5.58
N PHE A 43 10.60 1.57 -6.12
CA PHE A 43 9.73 2.72 -6.32
C PHE A 43 8.65 2.72 -5.25
N HIS A 44 8.54 3.82 -4.52
CA HIS A 44 7.49 4.02 -3.53
C HIS A 44 6.66 5.24 -3.91
N THR A 45 5.34 5.12 -3.81
CA THR A 45 4.40 6.18 -4.23
C THR A 45 3.60 6.67 -3.03
N TRP A 46 3.23 7.95 -3.07
CA TRP A 46 2.29 8.56 -2.14
C TRP A 46 0.88 8.01 -2.36
N ASN A 47 0.01 8.15 -1.36
CA ASN A 47 -1.42 7.83 -1.47
C ASN A 47 -2.25 9.00 -2.04
N GLY A 48 -1.65 9.79 -2.93
CA GLY A 48 -2.29 10.91 -3.61
C GLY A 48 -1.60 11.21 -4.93
N VAL A 49 -2.26 12.02 -5.76
CA VAL A 49 -1.78 12.38 -7.10
C VAL A 49 -1.63 13.89 -7.24
N LYS A 50 -0.71 14.31 -8.13
CA LYS A 50 -0.36 15.73 -8.33
C LYS A 50 -1.54 16.64 -8.65
N SER A 51 -2.59 16.13 -9.30
CA SER A 51 -3.79 16.91 -9.65
C SER A 51 -4.69 17.26 -8.46
N ALA A 52 -4.50 16.61 -7.31
CA ALA A 52 -5.28 16.83 -6.09
C ALA A 52 -4.51 16.40 -4.84
N LEU A 53 -3.28 16.90 -4.67
CA LEU A 53 -2.35 16.37 -3.68
C LEU A 53 -2.85 16.48 -2.23
N THR A 54 -3.66 17.49 -1.90
CA THR A 54 -4.18 17.69 -0.53
C THR A 54 -5.27 16.68 -0.15
N LYS A 55 -5.73 15.84 -1.09
CA LYS A 55 -6.80 14.88 -0.88
C LYS A 55 -6.38 13.49 -1.35
N PRO A 56 -6.01 12.58 -0.42
CA PRO A 56 -5.62 11.22 -0.77
C PRO A 56 -6.67 10.52 -1.65
N ASP A 57 -6.18 9.67 -2.54
CA ASP A 57 -7.01 8.87 -3.45
C ASP A 57 -6.99 7.38 -3.14
N ARG A 58 -6.32 6.99 -2.06
CA ARG A 58 -6.36 5.64 -1.51
C ARG A 58 -5.94 5.58 -0.03
N MET A 59 -6.30 4.48 0.62
CA MET A 59 -5.67 4.00 1.86
C MET A 59 -4.91 2.72 1.58
N THR A 60 -3.83 2.50 2.32
CA THR A 60 -3.06 1.26 2.31
C THR A 60 -2.99 0.70 3.73
N PHE A 61 -3.24 -0.60 3.85
CA PHE A 61 -3.00 -1.39 5.04
C PHE A 61 -1.86 -2.38 4.73
N ASP A 62 -0.72 -2.21 5.38
CA ASP A 62 0.44 -3.09 5.24
C ASP A 62 0.43 -4.12 6.37
N LEU A 63 0.16 -5.38 6.03
CA LEU A 63 0.05 -6.47 7.00
C LEU A 63 1.43 -7.08 7.25
N ASP A 64 2.04 -6.65 8.34
CA ASP A 64 3.35 -7.08 8.77
C ASP A 64 3.25 -8.19 9.83
N PRO A 65 3.65 -9.44 9.50
CA PRO A 65 3.68 -10.51 10.49
C PRO A 65 4.73 -10.22 11.57
N GLY A 66 4.34 -10.37 12.83
CA GLY A 66 5.28 -10.44 13.93
C GLY A 66 5.99 -11.78 14.03
N GLU A 67 6.92 -11.87 14.98
CA GLU A 67 7.62 -13.12 15.27
C GLU A 67 6.62 -14.22 15.68
N GLY A 68 6.82 -15.43 15.18
CA GLY A 68 5.94 -16.58 15.46
C GLY A 68 4.66 -16.66 14.60
N ILE A 69 4.45 -15.72 13.67
CA ILE A 69 3.33 -15.78 12.71
C ILE A 69 3.76 -16.53 11.44
N GLY A 70 3.09 -17.65 11.17
CA GLY A 70 3.24 -18.40 9.93
C GLY A 70 2.49 -17.77 8.76
N TRP A 71 2.83 -18.17 7.52
CA TRP A 71 2.25 -17.59 6.31
C TRP A 71 0.72 -17.79 6.21
N GLN A 72 0.21 -18.95 6.59
CA GLN A 72 -1.23 -19.22 6.62
C GLN A 72 -1.98 -18.22 7.51
N GLN A 73 -1.39 -17.83 8.65
CA GLN A 73 -1.97 -16.82 9.53
C GLN A 73 -1.96 -15.43 8.89
N VAL A 74 -0.97 -15.11 8.04
CA VAL A 74 -0.97 -13.88 7.23
C VAL A 74 -2.11 -13.89 6.22
N GLN A 75 -2.32 -15.01 5.51
CA GLN A 75 -3.44 -15.16 4.57
C GLN A 75 -4.79 -15.01 5.28
N GLU A 76 -4.99 -15.72 6.40
CA GLU A 76 -6.19 -15.60 7.25
C GLU A 76 -6.41 -14.17 7.73
N GLY A 77 -5.36 -13.52 8.26
CA GLY A 77 -5.42 -12.14 8.72
C GLY A 77 -5.79 -11.16 7.60
N THR A 78 -5.24 -11.37 6.40
CA THR A 78 -5.55 -10.55 5.22
C THR A 78 -7.01 -10.71 4.79
N GLN A 79 -7.53 -11.94 4.81
CA GLN A 79 -8.94 -12.21 4.51
C GLN A 79 -9.87 -11.56 5.55
N LEU A 80 -9.51 -11.55 6.84
CA LEU A 80 -10.27 -10.84 7.88
C LEU A 80 -10.31 -9.32 7.63
N VAL A 81 -9.17 -8.73 7.24
CA VAL A 81 -9.13 -7.31 6.85
C VAL A 81 -10.05 -7.04 5.66
N ARG A 82 -10.02 -7.88 4.62
CA ARG A 82 -10.93 -7.78 3.46
C ARG A 82 -12.39 -7.82 3.88
N SER A 83 -12.77 -8.80 4.70
CA SER A 83 -14.16 -8.98 5.13
C SER A 83 -14.64 -7.74 5.89
N PHE A 84 -13.83 -7.21 6.80
CA PHE A 84 -14.20 -6.01 7.54
C PHE A 84 -14.31 -4.76 6.65
N LEU A 85 -13.39 -4.57 5.71
CA LEU A 85 -13.49 -3.49 4.72
C LEU A 85 -14.75 -3.62 3.85
N THR A 86 -15.09 -4.85 3.45
CA THR A 86 -16.32 -5.15 2.69
C THR A 86 -17.57 -4.76 3.50
N GLU A 87 -17.62 -5.07 4.80
CA GLU A 87 -18.74 -4.67 5.67
C GLU A 87 -18.86 -3.16 5.81
N LEU A 88 -17.75 -2.42 5.75
CA LEU A 88 -17.74 -0.96 5.72
C LEU A 88 -18.08 -0.38 4.34
N GLY A 89 -18.34 -1.21 3.32
CA GLY A 89 -18.58 -0.77 1.94
C GLY A 89 -17.32 -0.24 1.24
N LEU A 90 -16.13 -0.63 1.71
CA LEU A 90 -14.84 -0.22 1.17
C LEU A 90 -14.27 -1.34 0.26
N PRO A 91 -14.15 -1.12 -1.05
CA PRO A 91 -13.54 -2.10 -1.94
C PRO A 91 -12.05 -2.21 -1.64
N ALA A 92 -11.54 -3.43 -1.64
CA ALA A 92 -10.18 -3.75 -1.21
C ALA A 92 -9.44 -4.50 -2.31
N PHE A 93 -8.22 -4.07 -2.60
CA PHE A 93 -7.36 -4.61 -3.65
C PHE A 93 -6.09 -5.17 -3.04
N LEU A 94 -5.73 -6.39 -3.42
CA LEU A 94 -4.63 -7.13 -2.81
C LEU A 94 -3.39 -7.09 -3.69
N LYS A 95 -2.23 -6.89 -3.06
CA LYS A 95 -0.93 -7.17 -3.68
C LYS A 95 0.05 -7.80 -2.70
N THR A 96 0.95 -8.63 -3.21
CA THR A 96 2.10 -9.06 -2.43
C THR A 96 2.99 -7.86 -2.10
N SER A 97 3.72 -7.88 -0.99
CA SER A 97 4.62 -6.77 -0.62
C SER A 97 5.98 -6.81 -1.33
N GLY A 98 6.33 -7.94 -1.94
CA GLY A 98 7.69 -8.30 -2.32
C GLY A 98 8.61 -8.59 -1.13
N GLY A 99 8.05 -8.64 0.09
CA GLY A 99 8.77 -8.85 1.35
C GLY A 99 8.11 -9.95 2.18
N LYS A 100 7.79 -9.67 3.45
CA LYS A 100 7.23 -10.66 4.39
C LYS A 100 5.70 -10.66 4.44
N GLY A 101 5.06 -9.55 4.04
CA GLY A 101 3.63 -9.31 4.24
C GLY A 101 2.84 -9.15 2.95
N LEU A 102 1.61 -8.67 3.12
CA LEU A 102 0.66 -8.34 2.05
C LEU A 102 0.19 -6.89 2.21
N HIS A 103 -0.12 -6.23 1.10
CA HIS A 103 -0.75 -4.91 1.14
C HIS A 103 -2.20 -5.02 0.68
N VAL A 104 -3.09 -4.43 1.45
CA VAL A 104 -4.49 -4.21 1.07
C VAL A 104 -4.69 -2.72 0.78
N VAL A 105 -5.16 -2.39 -0.42
CA VAL A 105 -5.31 -1.02 -0.89
C VAL A 105 -6.78 -0.72 -1.16
N VAL A 106 -7.27 0.42 -0.66
CA VAL A 106 -8.66 0.85 -0.80
C VAL A 106 -8.68 2.15 -1.61
N PRO A 107 -9.19 2.16 -2.86
CA PRO A 107 -9.29 3.38 -3.66
C PRO A 107 -10.39 4.30 -3.11
N LEU A 108 -10.12 5.60 -3.07
CA LEU A 108 -10.98 6.62 -2.48
C LEU A 108 -11.36 7.72 -3.45
N LYS A 109 -12.59 8.23 -3.31
CA LYS A 109 -12.92 9.55 -3.87
C LYS A 109 -12.16 10.62 -3.09
N LYS A 110 -11.50 11.53 -3.82
CA LYS A 110 -10.64 12.61 -3.29
C LYS A 110 -11.46 13.72 -2.60
N GLN A 111 -11.97 13.43 -1.41
CA GLN A 111 -12.91 14.30 -0.68
C GLN A 111 -12.33 14.81 0.64
N TYR A 112 -11.51 14.02 1.30
CA TYR A 112 -10.97 14.28 2.63
C TYR A 112 -9.47 14.57 2.57
N ASP A 113 -8.95 15.25 3.59
CA ASP A 113 -7.53 15.53 3.76
C ASP A 113 -6.75 14.32 4.30
N TRP A 114 -5.42 14.47 4.37
CA TRP A 114 -4.51 13.44 4.84
C TRP A 114 -4.76 13.01 6.28
N ASP A 115 -5.02 13.96 7.18
CA ASP A 115 -5.23 13.66 8.59
C ASP A 115 -6.53 12.87 8.79
N THR A 116 -7.62 13.27 8.14
CA THR A 116 -8.88 12.54 8.17
C THR A 116 -8.73 11.11 7.64
N VAL A 117 -8.05 10.94 6.49
CA VAL A 117 -7.84 9.61 5.88
C VAL A 117 -6.97 8.73 6.78
N LYS A 118 -5.88 9.29 7.34
CA LYS A 118 -4.99 8.59 8.25
C LYS A 118 -5.70 8.19 9.54
N ASP A 119 -6.42 9.09 10.18
CA ASP A 119 -7.11 8.83 11.45
C ASP A 119 -8.25 7.83 11.28
N PHE A 120 -8.98 7.88 10.15
CA PHE A 120 -9.97 6.86 9.84
C PHE A 120 -9.32 5.50 9.60
N SER A 121 -8.20 5.44 8.86
CA SER A 121 -7.45 4.18 8.68
C SER A 121 -6.93 3.61 10.00
N LYS A 122 -6.53 4.47 10.93
CA LYS A 122 -6.15 4.10 12.30
C LYS A 122 -7.35 3.53 13.07
N ALA A 123 -8.52 4.18 13.01
CA ALA A 123 -9.73 3.72 13.67
C ALA A 123 -10.16 2.31 13.18
N ILE A 124 -10.02 2.02 11.88
CA ILE A 124 -10.23 0.69 11.31
C ILE A 124 -9.29 -0.34 11.96
N VAL A 125 -7.99 -0.04 12.01
CA VAL A 125 -6.99 -0.95 12.60
C VAL A 125 -7.21 -1.14 14.10
N GLU A 126 -7.53 -0.09 14.83
CA GLU A 126 -7.84 -0.15 16.26
C GLU A 126 -9.12 -0.94 16.55
N HIS A 127 -10.13 -0.83 15.68
CA HIS A 127 -11.32 -1.68 15.75
C HIS A 127 -10.94 -3.15 15.58
N LEU A 128 -10.24 -3.52 14.49
CA LEU A 128 -9.79 -4.90 14.25
C LEU A 128 -8.95 -5.47 15.41
N ALA A 129 -8.03 -4.67 15.95
CA ALA A 129 -7.18 -5.07 17.07
C ALA A 129 -7.96 -5.24 18.39
N ARG A 130 -9.06 -4.51 18.60
CA ARG A 130 -9.96 -4.70 19.75
C ARG A 130 -10.88 -5.90 19.57
N THR A 131 -11.37 -6.12 18.35
CA THR A 131 -12.32 -7.19 18.03
C THR A 131 -11.64 -8.56 17.94
N ILE A 132 -10.41 -8.63 17.42
CA ILE A 132 -9.65 -9.89 17.24
C ILE A 132 -8.24 -9.73 17.83
N PRO A 133 -8.11 -9.48 19.14
CA PRO A 133 -6.84 -9.13 19.80
C PRO A 133 -5.81 -10.27 19.78
N GLN A 134 -6.23 -11.50 19.53
CA GLN A 134 -5.38 -12.68 19.33
C GLN A 134 -4.74 -12.74 17.94
N ARG A 135 -5.24 -11.96 16.96
CA ARG A 135 -4.69 -11.89 15.60
C ARG A 135 -3.99 -10.56 15.31
N PHE A 136 -4.53 -9.45 15.81
CA PHE A 136 -4.06 -8.12 15.40
C PHE A 136 -3.55 -7.27 16.56
N VAL A 137 -2.69 -6.32 16.21
CA VAL A 137 -2.25 -5.22 17.08
C VAL A 137 -2.21 -3.91 16.29
N ALA A 138 -2.60 -2.82 16.93
CA ALA A 138 -2.58 -1.48 16.34
C ALA A 138 -1.33 -0.65 16.72
N LYS A 139 -0.55 -1.12 17.70
CA LYS A 139 0.66 -0.46 18.19
C LYS A 139 1.89 -0.95 17.40
N SER A 140 2.63 -0.01 16.84
CA SER A 140 3.87 -0.30 16.12
C SER A 140 4.98 -0.82 17.03
N GLY A 141 5.97 -1.50 16.45
CA GLY A 141 7.16 -1.97 17.15
C GLY A 141 7.18 -3.49 17.35
N PRO A 142 8.34 -4.16 17.16
CA PRO A 142 8.43 -5.63 17.18
C PRO A 142 7.89 -6.29 18.45
N LYS A 143 8.16 -5.71 19.62
CA LYS A 143 7.71 -6.23 20.93
C LYS A 143 6.19 -6.27 21.08
N ASN A 144 5.46 -5.40 20.38
CA ASN A 144 4.00 -5.32 20.49
C ASN A 144 3.28 -6.35 19.62
N ARG A 145 3.98 -7.02 18.70
CA ARG A 145 3.39 -7.92 17.70
C ARG A 145 3.85 -9.37 17.77
N VAL A 146 4.49 -9.81 18.86
CA VAL A 146 4.84 -11.24 19.01
C VAL A 146 3.56 -12.09 18.96
N GLY A 147 3.52 -13.06 18.04
CA GLY A 147 2.37 -13.91 17.80
C GLY A 147 1.15 -13.20 17.18
N LYS A 148 1.32 -11.99 16.62
CA LYS A 148 0.24 -11.18 16.03
C LYS A 148 0.69 -10.51 14.72
N ILE A 149 -0.28 -10.03 13.95
CA ILE A 149 -0.07 -9.21 12.76
C ILE A 149 -0.25 -7.74 13.15
N PHE A 150 0.74 -6.92 12.83
CA PHE A 150 0.59 -5.47 12.89
C PHE A 150 0.02 -5.00 11.55
N ILE A 151 -1.11 -4.30 11.58
CA ILE A 151 -1.66 -3.66 10.38
C ILE A 151 -1.14 -2.22 10.37
N ASP A 152 -0.11 -1.97 9.57
CA ASP A 152 0.53 -0.66 9.50
C ASP A 152 -0.32 0.30 8.66
N TYR A 153 -0.99 1.22 9.37
CA TYR A 153 -1.75 2.33 8.80
C TYR A 153 -0.91 3.61 8.66
N LEU A 154 0.35 3.63 9.15
CA LEU A 154 1.18 4.84 9.14
C LEU A 154 1.57 5.26 7.71
N ARG A 155 1.35 4.38 6.73
CA ARG A 155 1.47 4.63 5.29
C ARG A 155 0.47 5.64 4.74
N ASN A 156 -0.56 6.00 5.52
CA ASN A 156 -1.63 6.89 5.10
C ASN A 156 -1.42 8.36 5.49
N GLY A 157 -0.30 8.69 6.14
CA GLY A 157 0.05 10.07 6.46
C GLY A 157 0.67 10.84 5.29
N TYR A 158 0.62 12.17 5.36
CA TYR A 158 1.32 13.04 4.42
C TYR A 158 2.81 12.71 4.34
N GLY A 159 3.37 12.61 3.14
CA GLY A 159 4.78 12.23 2.95
C GLY A 159 5.07 10.72 3.06
N ALA A 160 4.15 9.93 3.60
CA ALA A 160 4.33 8.49 3.71
C ALA A 160 4.14 7.82 2.34
N THR A 161 4.86 6.72 2.14
CA THR A 161 4.87 6.01 0.87
C THR A 161 4.75 4.51 1.06
N THR A 162 4.25 3.86 0.01
CA THR A 162 4.17 2.39 -0.10
C THR A 162 4.88 1.96 -1.38
N ALA A 163 5.59 0.82 -1.34
CA ALA A 163 6.18 0.21 -2.53
C ALA A 163 5.09 0.04 -3.62
N ALA A 164 5.36 0.58 -4.81
CA ALA A 164 4.43 0.53 -5.93
C ALA A 164 4.20 -0.93 -6.36
N ALA A 165 3.02 -1.21 -6.93
CA ALA A 165 2.83 -2.43 -7.69
C ALA A 165 3.92 -2.52 -8.77
N TRP A 166 4.43 -3.73 -9.00
CA TRP A 166 5.56 -4.07 -9.88
C TRP A 166 6.94 -3.54 -9.47
N SER A 167 7.05 -2.84 -8.34
CA SER A 167 8.35 -2.50 -7.78
C SER A 167 9.06 -3.73 -7.23
N ALA A 168 10.34 -3.89 -7.57
CA ALA A 168 11.24 -4.79 -6.86
C ALA A 168 11.52 -4.26 -5.43
N ARG A 169 12.03 -5.16 -4.58
CA ARG A 169 12.46 -4.88 -3.20
C ARG A 169 13.95 -5.17 -3.06
N ALA A 170 14.70 -4.26 -2.44
CA ALA A 170 16.13 -4.37 -2.15
C ALA A 170 16.37 -5.31 -0.96
N ARG A 171 16.02 -6.58 -1.15
CA ARG A 171 16.17 -7.68 -0.19
C ARG A 171 16.75 -8.90 -0.90
N PRO A 172 17.35 -9.87 -0.18
CA PRO A 172 17.78 -11.12 -0.78
C PRO A 172 16.65 -11.76 -1.60
N GLY A 173 16.95 -12.12 -2.84
CA GLY A 173 15.99 -12.66 -3.80
C GLY A 173 15.23 -11.62 -4.63
N LEU A 174 15.31 -10.31 -4.34
CA LEU A 174 14.65 -9.25 -5.12
C LEU A 174 13.16 -9.51 -5.37
N GLY A 175 12.39 -9.72 -4.29
CA GLY A 175 10.94 -9.90 -4.35
C GLY A 175 10.23 -8.72 -5.03
N ILE A 176 9.12 -8.98 -5.71
CA ILE A 176 8.32 -7.96 -6.41
C ILE A 176 6.94 -7.84 -5.76
N SER A 177 6.45 -6.60 -5.63
CA SER A 177 5.09 -6.32 -5.16
C SER A 177 4.09 -6.52 -6.30
N VAL A 178 3.35 -7.62 -6.31
CA VAL A 178 2.52 -8.03 -7.46
C VAL A 178 1.03 -7.90 -7.11
N PRO A 179 0.22 -7.21 -7.94
CA PRO A 179 -1.24 -7.24 -7.87
C PRO A 179 -1.80 -8.65 -8.04
N VAL A 180 -2.72 -9.05 -7.18
CA VAL A 180 -3.36 -10.38 -7.22
C VAL A 180 -4.85 -10.27 -6.96
N ARG A 181 -5.60 -11.23 -7.51
CA ARG A 181 -7.00 -11.40 -7.18
C ARG A 181 -7.10 -12.04 -5.80
N TRP A 182 -8.24 -11.85 -5.15
CA TRP A 182 -8.46 -12.43 -3.84
C TRP A 182 -8.54 -13.96 -3.87
N GLU A 183 -9.00 -14.54 -4.98
CA GLU A 183 -9.08 -15.98 -5.20
C GLU A 183 -7.70 -16.63 -5.28
N GLU A 184 -6.66 -15.84 -5.57
CA GLU A 184 -5.27 -16.30 -5.61
C GLU A 184 -4.63 -16.34 -4.21
N LEU A 185 -5.20 -15.65 -3.22
CA LEU A 185 -4.64 -15.52 -1.88
C LEU A 185 -4.23 -16.87 -1.26
N PRO A 186 -5.05 -17.94 -1.29
CA PRO A 186 -4.68 -19.25 -0.73
C PRO A 186 -3.47 -19.91 -1.43
N GLY A 187 -3.24 -19.60 -2.71
CA GLY A 187 -2.15 -20.18 -3.51
C GLY A 187 -0.80 -19.48 -3.35
N LEU A 188 -0.76 -18.30 -2.71
CA LEU A 188 0.48 -17.58 -2.47
C LEU A 188 1.36 -18.34 -1.47
N SER A 189 2.67 -18.36 -1.70
CA SER A 189 3.66 -19.00 -0.81
C SER A 189 4.39 -18.02 0.13
N GLY A 190 4.18 -16.72 -0.05
CA GLY A 190 4.86 -15.69 0.74
C GLY A 190 4.62 -14.28 0.20
N GLY A 191 5.02 -13.27 0.98
CA GLY A 191 4.97 -11.86 0.55
C GLY A 191 5.90 -11.56 -0.62
N ALA A 192 6.89 -12.42 -0.89
CA ALA A 192 7.79 -12.39 -2.03
C ALA A 192 7.57 -13.62 -2.93
N HIS A 193 6.31 -13.99 -3.19
CA HIS A 193 5.94 -15.11 -4.06
C HIS A 193 6.59 -15.01 -5.46
N TRP A 194 6.66 -13.80 -6.01
CA TRP A 194 7.43 -13.49 -7.21
C TRP A 194 8.68 -12.68 -6.90
N THR A 195 9.73 -12.94 -7.66
CA THR A 195 11.02 -12.24 -7.63
C THR A 195 11.37 -11.75 -9.03
N VAL A 196 12.40 -10.91 -9.16
CA VAL A 196 12.96 -10.52 -10.47
C VAL A 196 13.29 -11.74 -11.35
N GLY A 197 13.72 -12.86 -10.76
CA GLY A 197 14.01 -14.09 -11.51
C GLY A 197 12.76 -14.88 -11.97
N SER A 198 11.64 -14.79 -11.24
CA SER A 198 10.42 -15.56 -11.54
C SER A 198 9.27 -14.75 -12.12
N ILE A 199 9.40 -13.42 -12.21
CA ILE A 199 8.30 -12.52 -12.58
C ILE A 199 7.73 -12.76 -13.98
N HIS A 200 8.53 -13.32 -14.88
CA HIS A 200 8.09 -13.67 -16.25
C HIS A 200 6.85 -14.58 -16.26
N THR A 201 6.64 -15.38 -15.21
CA THR A 201 5.44 -16.23 -15.04
C THR A 201 4.14 -15.45 -14.81
N ARG A 202 4.23 -14.13 -14.60
CA ARG A 202 3.10 -13.27 -14.20
C ARG A 202 2.88 -12.07 -15.12
N LEU A 203 3.80 -11.78 -16.05
CA LEU A 203 3.73 -10.58 -16.87
C LEU A 203 2.53 -10.56 -17.83
N ASP A 204 2.13 -11.72 -18.36
CA ASP A 204 0.97 -11.83 -19.26
C ASP A 204 -0.35 -11.48 -18.56
N GLU A 205 -0.44 -11.75 -17.26
CA GLU A 205 -1.58 -11.35 -16.43
C GLU A 205 -1.58 -9.84 -16.17
N GLY A 206 -0.39 -9.25 -16.01
CA GLY A 206 -0.21 -7.83 -15.77
C GLY A 206 -1.13 -7.28 -14.68
N ASN A 207 -1.73 -6.11 -14.93
CA ASN A 207 -2.61 -5.43 -13.99
C ASN A 207 -4.06 -5.95 -13.97
N ALA A 208 -4.39 -7.00 -14.75
CA ALA A 208 -5.75 -7.52 -14.83
C ALA A 208 -6.43 -7.81 -13.46
N PRO A 209 -5.72 -8.24 -12.40
CA PRO A 209 -6.31 -8.38 -11.06
C PRO A 209 -6.89 -7.09 -10.46
N TRP A 210 -6.52 -5.92 -10.99
CA TRP A 210 -6.87 -4.59 -10.49
C TRP A 210 -7.57 -3.74 -11.58
N ASP A 211 -8.13 -4.34 -12.63
CA ASP A 211 -8.75 -3.60 -13.76
C ASP A 211 -9.89 -2.65 -13.34
N ASP A 212 -10.61 -2.98 -12.26
CA ASP A 212 -11.69 -2.17 -11.70
C ASP A 212 -11.23 -1.15 -10.64
N TYR A 213 -9.93 -1.12 -10.29
CA TYR A 213 -9.38 -0.29 -9.19
C TYR A 213 -9.82 1.18 -9.26
N ALA A 214 -9.66 1.81 -10.42
CA ALA A 214 -9.98 3.22 -10.57
C ALA A 214 -11.50 3.50 -10.49
N GLN A 215 -12.31 2.57 -10.99
CA GLN A 215 -13.78 2.71 -11.02
C GLN A 215 -14.38 2.47 -9.63
N SER A 216 -13.75 1.59 -8.85
CA SER A 216 -14.14 1.21 -7.49
C SER A 216 -13.85 2.28 -6.43
N ALA A 217 -13.27 3.43 -6.79
CA ALA A 217 -13.01 4.52 -5.83
C ALA A 217 -14.31 4.98 -5.13
N THR A 218 -14.37 4.85 -3.81
CA THR A 218 -15.59 5.10 -3.00
C THR A 218 -15.44 6.29 -2.04
N PRO A 219 -16.52 7.02 -1.69
CA PRO A 219 -16.53 7.99 -0.59
C PRO A 219 -16.33 7.32 0.78
N LEU A 220 -15.72 8.03 1.74
CA LEU A 220 -15.54 7.51 3.11
C LEU A 220 -16.72 7.76 4.06
N ALA A 221 -17.65 8.66 3.72
CA ALA A 221 -18.69 9.13 4.64
C ALA A 221 -19.51 7.99 5.28
N ALA A 222 -19.99 7.04 4.46
CA ALA A 222 -20.79 5.91 4.95
C ALA A 222 -19.96 4.97 5.85
N ALA A 223 -18.71 4.70 5.48
CA ALA A 223 -17.80 3.87 6.26
C ALA A 223 -17.44 4.52 7.61
N MET A 224 -17.22 5.84 7.62
CA MET A 224 -16.99 6.61 8.85
C MET A 224 -18.19 6.54 9.78
N GLN A 225 -19.40 6.75 9.24
CA GLN A 225 -20.64 6.64 10.01
C GLN A 225 -20.83 5.22 10.57
N ALA A 226 -20.62 4.18 9.77
CA ALA A 226 -20.75 2.80 10.20
C ALA A 226 -19.78 2.43 11.33
N LEU A 227 -18.57 3.01 11.32
CA LEU A 227 -17.57 2.80 12.36
C LEU A 227 -17.74 3.71 13.59
N GLY A 228 -18.69 4.65 13.56
CA GLY A 228 -18.84 5.69 14.59
C GLY A 228 -17.64 6.64 14.67
N PHE A 229 -16.96 6.88 13.55
CA PHE A 229 -15.82 7.78 13.46
C PHE A 229 -16.29 9.23 13.36
N GLU A 230 -15.96 10.03 14.37
CA GLU A 230 -16.14 11.48 14.37
C GLU A 230 -14.82 12.16 13.97
N ARG A 231 -14.91 13.14 13.07
CA ARG A 231 -13.74 13.94 12.71
C ARG A 231 -13.47 14.93 13.83
N ASN A 232 -12.22 15.01 14.27
CA ASN A 232 -11.76 16.07 15.17
C ASN A 232 -11.74 17.44 14.49
#